data_AF-A0A1V5GNK9-F1
#
_entry.id   AF-A0A1V5GNK9-F1
#
_cell.length_a   1.000
_cell.length_b   1.000
_cell.length_c   1.000
_cell.angle_alpha   90.00
_cell.angle_beta   90.00
_cell.angle_gamma   90.00
#
_symmetry.space_group_name_H-M   'P 1'
#
loop_
_entity.id
_entity.type
_entity.pdbx_description
1 polymer ?
#
loop_
_entity_poly.entity_id
_entity_poly.type
_entity_poly.pdbx_seq_one_letter_code
_entity_poly.pdbx_strand_id
1 'polypeptide(L)'
;MDEPTVLRTTKIGGGFVKEDVMTYLDELNSKIVGLEEELKAAKSGPGADPQEIQKYKNQIDSLQEKLNTSNNALRAAKKENEELQKTINQLKAGGGQNNAQNAAMTQALEAAKKEIDTLKNQLRAAEQRAAAGAGSQQQANAQAAAALEAAKKEIDGLRNQLKAAEQKASAPAANGGELDKARQDIQRINAELAAKSKEIADITSKLEAKTKELAAKNDEIAKITKEKETLAADKDKEISKLNDEITDLKENGAAIPSSFDMGALFTEAQKTANKITFEAQRNADKVTKEANEEAEKIVNDAKIEAETTIANANKTADSTIAKANTTAETCIKEANDKAKNTVDEANKKAKNAVDEANRQAKDTVDQANAHADKVNEMTSTVRSMLLNEINSVNTKFDDISSVLKRLTDQATDRMGEAQLIIGEAKSTLDKGSEDGKIKKAEAPVAKFEAAVAPVANAKEVLANSEKKDAPKADPFATIGEKTFNNNNKPNNNNNNNNNNNNNENKTSAPADQKPAAQKKSSNFNFDMAELLKAAEEEAAKSPEEE
;
A
#
# COMPACT_ATOMS: atom_id res chain seq x y z
N MET A 1 -52.38 26.98 5.74
CA MET A 1 -51.18 27.73 5.31
C MET A 1 -50.02 26.83 5.66
N ASP A 2 -49.72 25.90 4.76
CA ASP A 2 -48.61 24.95 4.98
C ASP A 2 -47.30 25.72 4.79
N GLU A 3 -46.36 25.54 5.72
CA GLU A 3 -45.04 26.17 5.67
C GLU A 3 -44.33 25.81 4.35
N PRO A 4 -43.64 26.77 3.68
CA PRO A 4 -42.91 26.48 2.45
C PRO A 4 -41.81 25.45 2.70
N THR A 5 -41.75 24.40 1.88
CA THR A 5 -40.75 23.34 2.03
C THR A 5 -39.33 23.90 1.93
N VAL A 6 -38.53 23.70 2.98
CA VAL A 6 -37.12 24.12 3.05
C VAL A 6 -36.21 22.98 2.61
N LEU A 7 -35.37 23.24 1.59
CA LEU A 7 -34.39 22.28 1.10
C LEU A 7 -33.22 22.14 2.08
N ARG A 8 -33.16 21.04 2.83
CA ARG A 8 -32.02 20.76 3.71
C ARG A 8 -30.86 20.16 2.93
N THR A 9 -29.64 20.52 3.32
CA THR A 9 -28.41 19.97 2.71
C THR A 9 -28.05 18.60 3.30
N THR A 10 -27.43 17.74 2.50
CA THR A 10 -26.92 16.44 2.95
C THR A 10 -25.65 16.65 3.77
N LYS A 11 -25.52 15.89 4.86
CA LYS A 11 -24.34 15.94 5.75
C LYS A 11 -23.04 15.49 5.09
N ILE A 12 -23.12 14.84 3.92
CA ILE A 12 -22.01 14.32 3.14
C ILE A 12 -22.30 14.67 1.67
N GLY A 13 -21.33 15.29 0.98
CA GLY A 13 -21.40 15.53 -0.48
C GLY A 13 -21.97 16.88 -0.93
N GLY A 14 -22.48 17.73 -0.03
CA GLY A 14 -22.94 19.08 -0.41
C GLY A 14 -24.20 19.15 -1.28
N GLY A 15 -24.95 18.04 -1.39
CA GLY A 15 -26.24 17.97 -2.08
C GLY A 15 -27.44 18.36 -1.19
N PHE A 16 -28.67 18.23 -1.71
CA PHE A 16 -29.91 18.43 -0.95
C PHE A 16 -30.61 17.10 -0.66
N VAL A 17 -31.34 17.03 0.45
CA VAL A 17 -32.12 15.85 0.84
C VAL A 17 -33.18 15.56 -0.22
N LYS A 18 -33.19 14.33 -0.75
CA LYS A 18 -34.04 13.92 -1.88
C LYS A 18 -35.53 14.10 -1.61
N GLU A 19 -36.00 13.70 -0.43
CA GLU A 19 -37.40 13.87 -0.01
C GLU A 19 -37.82 15.34 0.01
N ASP A 20 -36.95 16.24 0.46
CA ASP A 20 -37.23 17.68 0.48
C ASP A 20 -37.27 18.26 -0.93
N VAL A 21 -36.38 17.81 -1.82
CA VAL A 21 -36.36 18.24 -3.24
C VAL A 21 -37.61 17.79 -3.98
N MET A 22 -38.08 16.56 -3.75
CA MET A 22 -39.30 16.04 -4.38
C MET A 22 -40.54 16.79 -3.89
N THR A 23 -40.64 17.03 -2.59
CA THR A 23 -41.77 17.79 -2.00
C THR A 23 -41.80 19.23 -2.52
N TYR A 24 -40.64 19.88 -2.63
CA TYR A 24 -40.52 21.22 -3.19
C TYR A 24 -40.88 21.29 -4.69
N LEU A 25 -40.54 20.26 -5.47
CA LEU A 25 -40.94 20.16 -6.89
C LEU A 25 -42.46 20.01 -7.04
N ASP A 26 -43.10 19.21 -6.19
CA ASP A 26 -44.55 19.02 -6.20
C ASP A 26 -45.29 20.32 -5.81
N GLU A 27 -44.79 21.05 -4.80
CA GLU A 27 -45.31 22.37 -4.42
C GLU A 27 -45.16 23.42 -5.54
N LEU A 28 -44.01 23.45 -6.22
CA LEU A 28 -43.77 24.35 -7.34
C LEU A 28 -44.71 24.05 -8.51
N ASN A 29 -44.85 22.77 -8.88
CA ASN A 29 -45.76 22.34 -9.95
C ASN A 29 -47.21 22.71 -9.60
N SER A 30 -47.63 22.51 -8.35
CA SER A 30 -48.99 22.87 -7.93
C SER A 30 -49.24 24.38 -7.97
N LYS A 31 -48.25 25.22 -7.62
CA LYS A 31 -48.35 26.69 -7.72
C LYS A 31 -48.35 27.18 -9.17
N ILE A 32 -47.54 26.58 -10.04
CA ILE A 32 -47.52 26.92 -11.47
C ILE A 32 -48.89 26.64 -12.08
N VAL A 33 -49.46 25.45 -11.85
CA VAL A 33 -50.78 25.08 -12.36
C VAL A 33 -51.87 26.04 -11.85
N GLY A 34 -51.86 26.40 -10.56
CA GLY A 34 -52.82 27.35 -10.00
C GLY A 34 -52.70 28.76 -10.61
N LEU A 35 -51.49 29.27 -10.80
CA LEU A 35 -51.26 30.57 -11.43
C LEU A 35 -51.58 30.56 -12.93
N GLU A 36 -51.37 29.44 -13.64
CA GLU A 36 -51.78 29.28 -15.03
C GLU A 36 -53.31 29.31 -15.17
N GLU A 37 -54.04 28.70 -14.23
CA GLU A 37 -55.50 28.77 -14.17
C GLU A 37 -56.01 30.18 -13.85
N GLU A 38 -55.41 30.88 -12.88
CA GLU A 38 -55.72 32.29 -12.57
C GLU A 38 -55.42 33.22 -13.75
N LEU A 39 -54.29 33.04 -14.43
CA LEU A 39 -53.94 33.79 -15.64
C LEU A 39 -54.93 33.53 -16.78
N LYS A 40 -55.42 32.29 -16.91
CA LYS A 40 -56.44 31.93 -17.89
C LYS A 40 -57.79 32.56 -17.54
N ALA A 41 -58.17 32.60 -16.27
CA ALA A 41 -59.38 33.27 -15.79
C ALA A 41 -59.31 34.80 -16.00
N ALA A 42 -58.18 35.43 -15.66
CA ALA A 42 -57.92 36.86 -15.84
C ALA A 42 -57.96 37.29 -17.31
N LYS A 43 -57.54 36.43 -18.25
CA LYS A 43 -57.67 36.67 -19.70
C LYS A 43 -59.09 36.56 -20.25
N SER A 44 -60.01 35.95 -19.51
CA SER A 44 -61.36 35.59 -19.99
C SER A 44 -62.47 36.52 -19.47
N GLY A 45 -62.18 37.38 -18.48
CA GLY A 45 -63.15 38.26 -17.85
C GLY A 45 -63.32 39.63 -18.57
N PRO A 46 -64.54 40.19 -18.62
CA PRO A 46 -64.77 41.52 -19.18
C PRO A 46 -64.23 42.58 -18.20
N GLY A 47 -62.98 43.02 -18.44
CA GLY A 47 -62.27 44.00 -17.59
C GLY A 47 -60.84 43.62 -17.21
N ALA A 48 -60.17 42.78 -18.01
CA ALA A 48 -58.82 42.31 -17.74
C ALA A 48 -57.81 43.48 -17.61
N ASP A 49 -57.30 43.71 -16.40
CA ASP A 49 -56.23 44.69 -16.13
C ASP A 49 -54.90 44.16 -16.70
N PRO A 50 -54.31 44.83 -17.71
CA PRO A 50 -53.06 44.39 -18.34
C PRO A 50 -51.89 44.27 -17.35
N GLN A 51 -51.90 45.03 -16.24
CA GLN A 51 -50.84 44.99 -15.24
C GLN A 51 -50.89 43.70 -14.41
N GLU A 52 -52.10 43.22 -14.08
CA GLU A 52 -52.29 41.99 -13.31
C GLU A 52 -51.88 40.76 -14.13
N ILE A 53 -52.25 40.73 -15.42
CA ILE A 53 -51.80 39.69 -16.35
C ILE A 53 -50.27 39.66 -16.46
N GLN A 54 -49.63 40.83 -16.53
CA GLN A 54 -48.17 40.90 -16.62
C GLN A 54 -47.49 40.39 -15.33
N LYS A 55 -48.07 40.70 -14.17
CA LYS A 55 -47.59 40.21 -12.87
C LYS A 55 -47.67 38.68 -12.77
N TYR A 56 -48.79 38.10 -13.18
CA TYR A 56 -48.96 36.64 -13.20
C TYR A 56 -48.00 35.95 -14.17
N LYS A 57 -47.74 36.53 -15.35
CA LYS A 57 -46.71 36.02 -16.27
C LYS A 57 -45.32 36.01 -15.63
N ASN A 58 -44.91 37.14 -15.04
CA ASN A 58 -43.59 37.25 -14.41
C ASN A 58 -43.44 36.26 -13.23
N GLN A 59 -44.52 36.00 -12.50
CA GLN A 59 -44.52 34.99 -11.43
C GLN A 59 -44.39 33.56 -11.96
N ILE A 60 -45.09 33.23 -13.05
CA ILE A 60 -44.97 31.93 -13.71
C ILE A 60 -43.55 31.72 -14.26
N ASP A 61 -42.98 32.73 -14.93
CA ASP A 61 -41.61 32.67 -15.47
C ASP A 61 -40.58 32.44 -14.35
N SER A 62 -40.71 33.16 -13.24
CA SER A 62 -39.83 32.99 -12.07
C SER A 62 -39.96 31.60 -11.43
N LEU A 63 -41.18 31.05 -11.36
CA LEU A 63 -41.41 29.71 -10.83
C LEU A 63 -40.92 28.61 -11.78
N GLN A 64 -41.03 28.81 -13.09
CA GLN A 64 -40.47 27.90 -14.10
C GLN A 64 -38.94 27.88 -14.07
N GLU A 65 -38.29 29.02 -13.84
CA GLU A 65 -36.83 29.08 -13.66
C GLU A 65 -36.39 28.33 -12.40
N LYS A 66 -37.13 28.47 -11.28
CA LYS A 66 -36.89 27.71 -10.05
C LYS A 66 -37.12 26.20 -10.23
N LEU A 67 -38.15 25.81 -10.98
CA LEU A 67 -38.45 24.42 -11.32
C LEU A 67 -37.31 23.80 -12.15
N ASN A 68 -36.80 24.54 -13.15
CA ASN A 68 -35.69 24.09 -13.99
C ASN A 68 -34.40 23.92 -13.19
N THR A 69 -34.11 24.86 -12.28
CA THR A 69 -32.96 24.78 -11.37
C THR A 69 -33.05 23.56 -10.45
N SER A 70 -34.22 23.32 -9.86
CA SER A 70 -34.47 22.17 -9.00
C SER A 70 -34.40 20.84 -9.77
N ASN A 71 -34.92 20.77 -10.99
CA ASN A 71 -34.81 19.59 -11.86
C ASN A 71 -33.36 19.25 -12.25
N ASN A 72 -32.52 20.27 -12.49
CA ASN A 72 -31.10 20.07 -12.75
C ASN A 72 -30.38 19.55 -11.50
N ALA A 73 -30.70 20.06 -10.31
CA ALA A 73 -30.18 19.54 -9.06
C ALA A 73 -30.61 18.07 -8.82
N LEU A 74 -31.87 17.72 -9.12
CA LEU A 74 -32.36 16.34 -9.02
C LEU A 74 -31.61 15.38 -9.96
N ARG A 75 -31.28 15.83 -11.18
CA ARG A 75 -30.47 15.05 -12.13
C ARG A 75 -29.04 14.84 -11.62
N ALA A 76 -28.42 15.88 -11.07
CA ALA A 76 -27.08 15.79 -10.49
C ALA A 76 -27.06 14.79 -9.31
N ALA A 77 -28.01 14.90 -8.39
CA ALA A 77 -28.15 13.98 -7.26
C ALA A 77 -28.40 12.52 -7.70
N LYS A 78 -29.17 12.29 -8.78
CA LYS A 78 -29.36 10.94 -9.34
C LYS A 78 -28.05 10.36 -9.88
N LYS A 79 -27.26 11.17 -10.59
CA LYS A 79 -25.97 10.74 -11.15
C LYS A 79 -24.95 10.41 -10.05
N GLU A 80 -24.87 11.25 -9.02
CA GLU A 80 -24.02 11.00 -7.85
C GLU A 80 -24.41 9.69 -7.15
N ASN A 81 -25.71 9.42 -7.01
CA ASN A 81 -26.18 8.16 -6.41
C ASN A 81 -25.79 6.93 -7.24
N GLU A 82 -25.86 7.00 -8.57
CA GLU A 82 -25.40 5.90 -9.44
C GLU A 82 -23.88 5.66 -9.30
N GLU A 83 -23.08 6.72 -9.16
CA GLU A 83 -21.63 6.62 -8.94
C GLU A 83 -21.29 6.05 -7.56
N LEU A 84 -21.99 6.46 -6.51
CA LEU A 84 -21.88 5.88 -5.17
C LEU A 84 -22.26 4.40 -5.18
N GLN A 85 -23.34 4.03 -5.88
CA GLN A 85 -23.77 2.63 -6.00
C GLN A 85 -22.71 1.76 -6.72
N LYS A 86 -22.08 2.29 -7.78
CA LYS A 86 -20.96 1.62 -8.46
C LYS A 86 -19.76 1.43 -7.53
N THR A 87 -19.42 2.46 -6.77
CA THR A 87 -18.31 2.41 -5.79
C THR A 87 -18.59 1.39 -4.69
N ILE A 88 -19.81 1.35 -4.14
CA ILE A 88 -20.24 0.35 -3.16
C ILE A 88 -20.14 -1.08 -3.74
N ASN A 89 -20.54 -1.28 -4.99
CA ASN A 89 -20.45 -2.59 -5.65
C ASN A 89 -19.00 -3.02 -5.87
N GLN A 90 -18.11 -2.09 -6.25
CA GLN A 90 -16.68 -2.35 -6.36
C GLN A 90 -16.03 -2.68 -5.01
N LEU A 91 -16.38 -1.94 -3.94
CA LEU A 91 -15.92 -2.20 -2.58
C LEU A 91 -16.42 -3.56 -2.06
N LYS A 92 -17.67 -3.94 -2.37
CA LYS A 92 -18.20 -5.29 -2.06
C LYS A 92 -17.46 -6.39 -2.80
N ALA A 93 -17.15 -6.20 -4.09
CA ALA A 93 -16.38 -7.16 -4.88
C ALA A 93 -14.93 -7.29 -4.36
N GLY A 94 -14.26 -6.19 -4.05
CA GLY A 94 -12.91 -6.17 -3.48
C GLY A 94 -12.85 -6.72 -2.04
N GLY A 95 -13.90 -6.51 -1.25
CA GLY A 95 -14.03 -7.08 0.09
C GLY A 95 -14.21 -8.60 0.09
N GLY A 96 -15.00 -9.14 -0.85
CA GLY A 96 -15.17 -10.59 -1.02
C GLY A 96 -13.87 -11.31 -1.40
N GLN A 97 -13.04 -10.68 -2.23
CA GLN A 97 -11.75 -11.22 -2.67
C GLN A 97 -10.71 -11.23 -1.54
N ASN A 98 -10.67 -10.18 -0.72
CA ASN A 98 -9.82 -10.13 0.48
C ASN A 98 -10.25 -11.15 1.54
N ASN A 99 -11.56 -11.36 1.74
CA ASN A 99 -12.07 -12.31 2.74
C ASN A 99 -11.79 -13.76 2.34
N ALA A 100 -11.89 -14.10 1.04
CA ALA A 100 -11.52 -15.41 0.51
C ALA A 100 -10.01 -15.69 0.65
N GLN A 101 -9.17 -14.68 0.41
CA GLN A 101 -7.72 -14.80 0.56
C GLN A 101 -7.29 -14.95 2.02
N ASN A 102 -7.95 -14.25 2.95
CA ASN A 102 -7.69 -14.36 4.39
C ASN A 102 -8.18 -15.70 4.97
N ALA A 103 -9.31 -16.22 4.49
CA ALA A 103 -9.81 -17.55 4.85
C ALA A 103 -8.88 -18.67 4.33
N ALA A 104 -8.39 -18.57 3.09
CA ALA A 104 -7.43 -19.52 2.53
C ALA A 104 -6.09 -19.49 3.29
N MET A 105 -5.61 -18.30 3.67
CA MET A 105 -4.39 -18.15 4.46
C MET A 105 -4.54 -18.68 5.90
N THR A 106 -5.73 -18.52 6.50
CA THR A 106 -6.03 -19.09 7.83
C THR A 106 -6.08 -20.62 7.80
N GLN A 107 -6.69 -21.21 6.77
CA GLN A 107 -6.71 -22.67 6.59
C GLN A 107 -5.31 -23.24 6.31
N ALA A 108 -4.49 -22.56 5.52
CA ALA A 108 -3.12 -22.95 5.26
C ALA A 108 -2.26 -22.91 6.53
N LEU A 109 -2.46 -21.90 7.39
CA LEU A 109 -1.78 -21.78 8.68
C LEU A 109 -2.17 -22.89 9.66
N GLU A 110 -3.46 -23.24 9.71
CA GLU A 110 -3.98 -24.32 10.57
C GLU A 110 -3.49 -25.71 10.11
N ALA A 111 -3.39 -25.93 8.80
CA ALA A 111 -2.82 -27.14 8.21
C ALA A 111 -1.33 -27.28 8.55
N ALA A 112 -0.55 -26.19 8.38
CA ALA A 112 0.87 -26.17 8.73
C ALA A 112 1.11 -26.44 10.23
N LYS A 113 0.23 -25.94 11.13
CA LYS A 113 0.30 -26.23 12.56
C LYS A 113 0.07 -27.71 12.86
N LYS A 114 -0.95 -28.33 12.25
CA LYS A 114 -1.22 -29.77 12.41
C LYS A 114 -0.08 -30.64 11.88
N GLU A 115 0.56 -30.23 10.79
CA GLU A 115 1.71 -30.92 10.22
C GLU A 115 2.93 -30.83 11.13
N ILE A 116 3.20 -29.65 11.70
CA ILE A 116 4.26 -29.47 12.73
C ILE A 116 4.01 -30.36 13.95
N ASP A 117 2.78 -30.45 14.45
CA ASP A 117 2.48 -31.31 15.61
C ASP A 117 2.56 -32.81 15.27
N THR A 118 2.21 -33.19 14.04
CA THR A 118 2.40 -34.56 13.55
C THR A 118 3.88 -34.92 13.47
N LEU A 119 4.71 -34.04 12.90
CA LEU A 119 6.16 -34.21 12.82
C LEU A 119 6.82 -34.24 14.21
N LYS A 120 6.37 -33.41 15.15
CA LYS A 120 6.85 -33.47 16.55
C LYS A 120 6.52 -34.80 17.22
N ASN A 121 5.32 -35.33 16.99
CA ASN A 121 4.91 -36.62 17.56
C ASN A 121 5.71 -37.77 16.92
N GLN A 122 5.99 -37.71 15.62
CA GLN A 122 6.87 -38.65 14.94
C GLN A 122 8.32 -38.55 15.45
N LEU A 123 8.82 -37.34 15.71
CA LEU A 123 10.15 -37.11 16.28
C LEU A 123 10.25 -37.70 17.69
N ARG A 124 9.25 -37.46 18.55
CA ARG A 124 9.17 -38.08 19.88
C ARG A 124 9.11 -39.61 19.81
N ALA A 125 8.33 -40.17 18.88
CA ALA A 125 8.25 -41.61 18.68
C ALA A 125 9.58 -42.20 18.17
N ALA A 126 10.30 -41.47 17.31
CA ALA A 126 11.64 -41.85 16.84
C ALA A 126 12.68 -41.76 17.97
N GLU A 127 12.64 -40.72 18.80
CA GLU A 127 13.49 -40.56 19.99
C GLU A 127 13.22 -41.67 21.02
N GLN A 128 11.95 -42.04 21.25
CA GLN A 128 11.59 -43.15 22.13
C GLN A 128 12.02 -44.52 21.55
N ARG A 129 11.92 -44.72 20.24
CA ARG A 129 12.43 -45.93 19.56
C ARG A 129 13.97 -46.02 19.62
N ALA A 130 14.67 -44.89 19.49
CA ALA A 130 16.12 -44.82 19.66
C ALA A 130 16.54 -45.09 21.12
N ALA A 131 15.74 -44.65 22.10
CA ALA A 131 15.98 -44.90 23.52
C ALA A 131 15.67 -46.35 23.96
N ALA A 132 14.77 -47.05 23.28
CA ALA A 132 14.37 -48.43 23.62
C ALA A 132 15.27 -49.52 23.00
N GLY A 133 16.20 -49.17 22.10
CA GLY A 133 17.02 -50.11 21.34
C GLY A 133 18.46 -50.24 21.86
N ALA A 134 18.65 -50.73 23.08
CA ALA A 134 19.96 -51.21 23.54
C ALA A 134 20.17 -52.66 23.06
N GLY A 135 20.50 -52.84 21.78
CA GLY A 135 20.86 -54.15 21.23
C GLY A 135 20.79 -54.20 19.71
N SER A 136 21.95 -54.36 19.07
CA SER A 136 22.17 -54.72 17.65
C SER A 136 21.58 -53.79 16.56
N GLN A 137 22.41 -52.91 16.01
CA GLN A 137 22.84 -52.82 14.60
C GLN A 137 23.30 -51.38 14.27
N GLN A 138 24.62 -51.20 14.12
CA GLN A 138 25.31 -49.92 13.86
C GLN A 138 25.04 -49.29 12.48
N GLN A 139 24.13 -49.84 11.67
CA GLN A 139 23.86 -49.37 10.30
C GLN A 139 22.46 -48.74 10.14
N ALA A 140 21.49 -49.09 11.00
CA ALA A 140 20.17 -48.47 11.03
C ALA A 140 20.17 -47.10 11.77
N ASN A 141 21.16 -46.87 12.63
CA ASN A 141 21.24 -45.67 13.46
C ASN A 141 21.72 -44.42 12.69
N ALA A 142 22.45 -44.59 11.58
CA ALA A 142 22.92 -43.47 10.75
C ALA A 142 21.80 -42.87 9.87
N GLN A 143 20.91 -43.70 9.33
CA GLN A 143 19.73 -43.24 8.59
C GLN A 143 18.67 -42.66 9.52
N ALA A 144 18.47 -43.23 10.72
CA ALA A 144 17.59 -42.65 11.73
C ALA A 144 18.14 -41.30 12.25
N ALA A 145 19.45 -41.18 12.49
CA ALA A 145 20.08 -39.91 12.87
C ALA A 145 20.03 -38.86 11.75
N ALA A 146 20.23 -39.26 10.49
CA ALA A 146 20.13 -38.35 9.34
C ALA A 146 18.67 -37.89 9.10
N ALA A 147 17.69 -38.77 9.28
CA ALA A 147 16.27 -38.42 9.21
C ALA A 147 15.85 -37.53 10.39
N LEU A 148 16.38 -37.76 11.58
CA LEU A 148 16.16 -36.92 12.76
C LEU A 148 16.75 -35.51 12.56
N GLU A 149 17.96 -35.42 12.00
CA GLU A 149 18.63 -34.14 11.72
C GLU A 149 17.95 -33.38 10.58
N ALA A 150 17.49 -34.08 9.54
CA ALA A 150 16.68 -33.51 8.46
C ALA A 150 15.34 -32.98 8.99
N ALA A 151 14.63 -33.76 9.82
CA ALA A 151 13.38 -33.35 10.45
C ALA A 151 13.58 -32.16 11.40
N LYS A 152 14.69 -32.12 12.16
CA LYS A 152 15.05 -30.95 13.01
C LYS A 152 15.32 -29.71 12.16
N LYS A 153 16.08 -29.84 11.09
CA LYS A 153 16.41 -28.74 10.18
C LYS A 153 15.18 -28.22 9.44
N GLU A 154 14.24 -29.10 9.10
CA GLU A 154 12.96 -28.76 8.50
C GLU A 154 12.02 -28.08 9.50
N ILE A 155 11.95 -28.55 10.75
CA ILE A 155 11.22 -27.89 11.85
C ILE A 155 11.79 -26.49 12.13
N ASP A 156 13.11 -26.32 12.10
CA ASP A 156 13.75 -25.01 12.30
C ASP A 156 13.54 -24.09 11.08
N GLY A 157 13.54 -24.63 9.87
CA GLY A 157 13.16 -23.91 8.65
C GLY A 157 11.72 -23.41 8.71
N LEU A 158 10.78 -24.28 9.07
CA LEU A 158 9.37 -23.94 9.21
C LEU A 158 9.12 -22.99 10.39
N ARG A 159 9.85 -23.10 11.50
CA ARG A 159 9.81 -22.12 12.60
C ARG A 159 10.30 -20.75 12.18
N ASN A 160 11.37 -20.68 11.40
CA ASN A 160 11.88 -19.42 10.89
C ASN A 160 10.94 -18.81 9.86
N GLN A 161 10.29 -19.62 9.02
CA GLN A 161 9.24 -19.16 8.12
C GLN A 161 7.98 -18.70 8.86
N LEU A 162 7.56 -19.40 9.91
CA LEU A 162 6.46 -18.99 10.79
C LEU A 162 6.80 -17.67 11.51
N LYS A 163 8.02 -17.54 12.04
CA LYS A 163 8.50 -16.31 12.69
C LYS A 163 8.61 -15.15 11.69
N ALA A 164 9.01 -15.41 10.45
CA ALA A 164 9.02 -14.41 9.38
C ALA A 164 7.60 -14.04 8.91
N ALA A 165 6.65 -14.98 8.92
CA ALA A 165 5.24 -14.75 8.63
C ALA A 165 4.54 -13.99 9.77
N GLU A 166 4.83 -14.31 11.02
CA GLU A 166 4.40 -13.59 12.22
C GLU A 166 5.02 -12.19 12.27
N GLN A 167 6.29 -12.03 11.90
CA GLN A 167 6.94 -10.71 11.72
C GLN A 167 6.42 -9.95 10.50
N LYS A 168 5.88 -10.60 9.47
CA LYS A 168 5.14 -9.92 8.39
C LYS A 168 3.72 -9.52 8.80
N ALA A 169 3.11 -10.28 9.72
CA ALA A 169 1.81 -9.95 10.32
C ALA A 169 1.92 -8.89 11.45
N SER A 170 3.10 -8.74 12.05
CA SER A 170 3.41 -7.75 13.10
C SER A 170 4.37 -6.64 12.65
N ALA A 171 4.89 -6.69 11.41
CA ALA A 171 5.47 -5.52 10.77
C ALA A 171 4.35 -4.49 10.64
N PRO A 172 4.58 -3.22 11.02
CA PRO A 172 3.62 -2.17 10.72
C PRO A 172 3.41 -2.24 9.21
N ALA A 173 2.19 -2.60 8.80
CA ALA A 173 1.80 -2.54 7.42
C ALA A 173 2.26 -1.19 6.87
N ALA A 174 2.68 -1.14 5.61
CA ALA A 174 2.97 0.09 4.89
C ALA A 174 1.79 1.11 4.93
N ASN A 175 0.64 0.71 5.49
CA ASN A 175 -0.49 1.54 5.88
C ASN A 175 -0.19 2.51 7.04
N GLY A 176 0.88 2.35 7.83
CA GLY A 176 1.19 3.27 8.94
C GLY A 176 1.51 4.68 8.45
N GLY A 177 2.33 4.80 7.40
CA GLY A 177 2.65 6.09 6.80
C GLY A 177 1.47 6.76 6.09
N GLU A 178 0.59 5.97 5.46
CA GLU A 178 -0.65 6.47 4.87
C GLU A 178 -1.68 6.88 5.94
N LEU A 179 -1.77 6.15 7.05
CA LEU A 179 -2.62 6.49 8.18
C LEU A 179 -2.12 7.74 8.92
N ASP A 180 -0.80 7.87 9.08
CA ASP A 180 -0.19 9.05 9.70
C ASP A 180 -0.33 10.29 8.82
N LYS A 181 -0.19 10.12 7.49
CA LYS A 181 -0.44 11.20 6.53
C LYS A 181 -1.93 11.58 6.49
N ALA A 182 -2.83 10.60 6.51
CA ALA A 182 -4.27 10.85 6.63
C ALA A 182 -4.63 11.51 7.98
N ARG A 183 -3.96 11.16 9.08
CA ARG A 183 -4.13 11.83 10.38
C ARG A 183 -3.63 13.27 10.35
N GLN A 184 -2.48 13.54 9.72
CA GLN A 184 -1.97 14.89 9.53
C GLN A 184 -2.89 15.73 8.63
N ASP A 185 -3.41 15.13 7.55
CA ASP A 185 -4.37 15.80 6.67
C ASP A 185 -5.70 16.10 7.38
N ILE A 186 -6.22 15.17 8.20
CA ILE A 186 -7.41 15.40 9.03
C ILE A 186 -7.15 16.53 10.05
N GLN A 187 -5.97 16.57 10.69
CA GLN A 187 -5.62 17.64 11.62
C GLN A 187 -5.52 19.00 10.91
N ARG A 188 -4.91 19.06 9.72
CA ARG A 188 -4.82 20.27 8.91
C ARG A 188 -6.20 20.75 8.46
N ILE A 189 -7.05 19.84 7.96
CA ILE A 189 -8.41 20.16 7.56
C ILE A 189 -9.22 20.67 8.75
N ASN A 190 -9.10 20.06 9.93
CA ASN A 190 -9.78 20.54 11.15
C ASN A 190 -9.29 21.93 11.58
N ALA A 191 -7.99 22.22 11.45
CA ALA A 191 -7.45 23.54 11.73
C ALA A 191 -7.95 24.60 10.74
N GLU A 192 -7.99 24.27 9.44
CA GLU A 192 -8.56 25.14 8.40
C GLU A 192 -10.07 25.36 8.59
N LEU A 193 -10.81 24.32 8.98
CA LEU A 193 -12.25 24.42 9.26
C LEU A 193 -12.53 25.28 10.50
N ALA A 194 -11.70 25.17 11.53
CA ALA A 194 -11.77 26.03 12.72
C ALA A 194 -11.46 27.49 12.36
N ALA A 195 -10.42 27.73 11.54
CA ALA A 195 -10.07 29.06 11.07
C ALA A 195 -11.20 29.69 10.22
N LYS A 196 -11.78 28.92 9.29
CA LYS A 196 -12.93 29.36 8.48
C LYS A 196 -14.17 29.60 9.32
N SER A 197 -14.41 28.79 10.35
CA SER A 197 -15.52 29.00 11.29
C SER A 197 -15.35 30.31 12.07
N LYS A 198 -14.11 30.64 12.47
CA LYS A 198 -13.80 31.93 13.11
C LYS A 198 -14.00 33.11 12.15
N GLU A 199 -13.57 32.97 10.90
CA GLU A 199 -13.76 34.00 9.87
C GLU A 199 -15.25 34.26 9.57
N ILE A 200 -16.07 33.19 9.51
CA ILE A 200 -17.53 33.30 9.38
C ILE A 200 -18.14 34.02 10.59
N ALA A 201 -17.70 33.70 11.81
CA ALA A 201 -18.18 34.36 13.02
C ALA A 201 -17.84 35.86 13.02
N ASP A 202 -16.61 36.23 12.63
CA ASP A 202 -16.19 37.63 12.50
C ASP A 202 -17.00 38.38 11.43
N ILE A 203 -17.22 37.76 10.26
CA ILE A 203 -18.06 38.35 9.20
C ILE A 203 -19.50 38.52 9.69
N THR A 204 -20.05 37.54 10.40
CA THR A 204 -21.41 37.60 10.96
C THR A 204 -21.54 38.75 11.96
N SER A 205 -20.55 38.90 12.86
CA SER A 205 -20.50 40.00 13.83
C SER A 205 -20.41 41.37 13.14
N LYS A 206 -19.57 41.49 12.10
CA LYS A 206 -19.49 42.72 11.27
C LYS A 206 -20.81 43.03 10.56
N LEU A 207 -21.51 42.01 10.07
CA LEU A 207 -22.79 42.18 9.36
C LEU A 207 -23.91 42.59 10.33
N GLU A 208 -23.95 42.02 11.54
CA GLU A 208 -24.84 42.46 12.60
C GLU A 208 -24.57 43.91 13.03
N ALA A 209 -23.29 44.29 13.16
CA ALA A 209 -22.90 45.67 13.47
C ALA A 209 -23.35 46.65 12.38
N LYS A 210 -23.12 46.31 11.10
CA LYS A 210 -23.60 47.10 9.95
C LYS A 210 -25.13 47.18 9.90
N THR A 211 -25.83 46.11 10.25
CA THR A 211 -27.29 46.10 10.30
C THR A 211 -27.82 47.03 11.39
N LYS A 212 -27.17 47.06 12.57
CA LYS A 212 -27.50 48.01 13.65
C LYS A 212 -27.21 49.46 13.25
N GLU A 213 -26.09 49.71 12.56
CA GLU A 213 -25.74 51.04 12.03
C GLU A 213 -26.79 51.54 11.02
N LEU A 214 -27.25 50.67 10.11
CA LEU A 214 -28.31 51.00 9.15
C LEU A 214 -29.65 51.28 9.85
N ALA A 215 -30.01 50.50 10.88
CA ALA A 215 -31.21 50.75 11.66
C ALA A 215 -31.15 52.13 12.35
N ALA A 216 -30.03 52.47 12.98
CA ALA A 216 -29.83 53.77 13.62
C ALA A 216 -29.92 54.94 12.61
N LYS A 217 -29.32 54.79 11.42
CA LYS A 217 -29.42 55.77 10.32
C LYS A 217 -30.87 55.95 9.86
N ASN A 218 -31.65 54.86 9.76
CA ASN A 218 -33.07 54.93 9.40
C ASN A 218 -33.91 55.65 10.46
N ASP A 219 -33.65 55.41 11.75
CA ASP A 219 -34.32 56.13 12.84
C ASP A 219 -33.99 57.63 12.81
N GLU A 220 -32.74 57.99 12.50
CA GLU A 220 -32.33 59.38 12.37
C GLU A 220 -32.98 60.07 11.16
N ILE A 221 -33.10 59.38 10.03
CA ILE A 221 -33.87 59.86 8.87
C ILE A 221 -35.33 60.09 9.26
N ALA A 222 -35.97 59.15 9.94
CA ALA A 222 -37.36 59.29 10.37
C ALA A 222 -37.55 60.49 11.32
N LYS A 223 -36.60 60.72 12.22
CA LYS A 223 -36.61 61.88 13.12
C LYS A 223 -36.48 63.20 12.35
N ILE A 224 -35.52 63.30 11.42
CA ILE A 224 -35.33 64.50 10.60
C ILE A 224 -36.59 64.79 9.76
N THR A 225 -37.23 63.76 9.18
CA THR A 225 -38.48 63.92 8.44
C THR A 225 -39.58 64.51 9.32
N LYS A 226 -39.73 63.98 10.55
CA LYS A 226 -40.74 64.49 11.50
C LYS A 226 -40.45 65.92 11.96
N GLU A 227 -39.18 66.27 12.21
CA GLU A 227 -38.79 67.64 12.53
C GLU A 227 -39.11 68.60 11.39
N LYS A 228 -38.87 68.19 10.13
CA LYS A 228 -39.24 68.99 8.95
C LYS A 228 -40.74 69.20 8.83
N GLU A 229 -41.55 68.17 9.02
CA GLU A 229 -43.02 68.28 9.00
C GLU A 229 -43.52 69.24 10.08
N THR A 230 -42.94 69.18 11.28
CA THR A 230 -43.30 70.06 12.40
C THR A 230 -42.91 71.51 12.09
N LEU A 231 -41.71 71.74 11.58
CA LEU A 231 -41.24 73.07 11.19
C LEU A 231 -42.11 73.68 10.08
N ALA A 232 -42.53 72.87 9.10
CA ALA A 232 -43.44 73.30 8.05
C ALA A 232 -44.80 73.73 8.63
N ALA A 233 -45.37 72.92 9.53
CA ALA A 233 -46.64 73.27 10.18
C ALA A 233 -46.55 74.54 11.04
N ASP A 234 -45.42 74.78 11.72
CA ASP A 234 -45.23 76.00 12.51
C ASP A 234 -45.03 77.23 11.62
N LYS A 235 -44.31 77.09 10.51
CA LYS A 235 -44.21 78.12 9.46
C LYS A 235 -45.58 78.47 8.88
N ASP A 236 -46.44 77.47 8.62
CA ASP A 236 -47.80 77.71 8.10
C ASP A 236 -48.68 78.46 9.11
N LYS A 237 -48.58 78.15 10.40
CA LYS A 237 -49.27 78.92 11.46
C LYS A 237 -48.78 80.35 11.55
N GLU A 238 -47.48 80.57 11.41
CA GLU A 238 -46.87 81.90 11.42
C GLU A 238 -47.32 82.72 10.19
N ILE A 239 -47.36 82.09 9.00
CA ILE A 239 -47.92 82.70 7.80
C ILE A 239 -49.39 83.07 8.00
N SER A 240 -50.19 82.19 8.62
CA SER A 240 -51.60 82.49 8.92
C SER A 240 -51.72 83.69 9.86
N LYS A 241 -50.93 83.74 10.94
CA LYS A 241 -50.93 84.88 11.86
C LYS A 241 -50.52 86.19 11.19
N LEU A 242 -49.46 86.16 10.38
CA LEU A 242 -49.02 87.34 9.64
C LEU A 242 -50.08 87.79 8.64
N ASN A 243 -50.80 86.87 8.00
CA ASN A 243 -51.92 87.20 7.13
C ASN A 243 -53.10 87.82 7.88
N ASP A 244 -53.43 87.30 9.07
CA ASP A 244 -54.47 87.87 9.94
C ASP A 244 -54.08 89.28 10.41
N GLU A 245 -52.83 89.49 10.82
CA GLU A 245 -52.29 90.80 11.24
C GLU A 245 -52.25 91.81 10.07
N ILE A 246 -51.90 91.36 8.87
CA ILE A 246 -51.99 92.18 7.64
C ILE A 246 -53.45 92.58 7.36
N THR A 247 -54.41 91.68 7.61
CA THR A 247 -55.84 91.94 7.39
C THR A 247 -56.35 92.95 8.43
N ASP A 248 -55.98 92.77 9.70
CA ASP A 248 -56.38 93.65 10.79
C ASP A 248 -55.76 95.05 10.64
N LEU A 249 -54.50 95.15 10.19
CA LEU A 249 -53.86 96.44 9.86
C LEU A 249 -54.53 97.15 8.66
N LYS A 250 -55.11 96.41 7.71
CA LYS A 250 -55.87 96.98 6.59
C LYS A 250 -57.25 97.47 7.03
N GLU A 251 -57.90 96.78 7.98
CA GLU A 251 -59.26 97.08 8.42
C GLU A 251 -59.31 98.11 9.57
N ASN A 252 -58.31 98.10 10.46
CA ASN A 252 -58.26 98.92 11.69
C ASN A 252 -57.10 99.94 11.74
N GLY A 253 -56.25 100.01 10.72
CA GLY A 253 -55.13 100.95 10.64
C GLY A 253 -55.58 102.41 10.47
N ALA A 254 -55.49 103.20 11.55
CA ALA A 254 -55.74 104.63 11.55
C ALA A 254 -54.84 105.39 10.55
N ALA A 255 -55.45 106.35 9.85
CA ALA A 255 -54.89 107.38 8.98
C ALA A 255 -53.36 107.36 8.80
N ILE A 256 -52.92 106.68 7.74
CA ILE A 256 -51.56 106.78 7.23
C ILE A 256 -51.37 108.22 6.69
N PRO A 257 -50.35 108.98 7.15
CA PRO A 257 -50.13 110.35 6.71
C PRO A 257 -49.91 110.40 5.19
N SER A 258 -50.48 111.41 4.53
CA SER A 258 -50.48 111.62 3.07
C SER A 258 -49.09 111.80 2.43
N SER A 259 -48.01 111.64 3.19
CA SER A 259 -46.61 111.59 2.72
C SER A 259 -46.07 110.17 2.58
N PHE A 260 -46.86 109.13 2.87
CA PHE A 260 -46.45 107.73 2.77
C PHE A 260 -47.03 107.12 1.47
N ASP A 261 -46.20 106.99 0.43
CA ASP A 261 -46.61 106.43 -0.86
C ASP A 261 -46.73 104.91 -0.79
N MET A 262 -47.93 104.47 -0.43
CA MET A 262 -48.30 103.06 -0.29
C MET A 262 -48.27 102.30 -1.62
N GLY A 263 -48.39 103.01 -2.77
CA GLY A 263 -48.25 102.43 -4.10
C GLY A 263 -46.78 102.08 -4.41
N ALA A 264 -45.85 102.96 -4.06
CA ALA A 264 -44.42 102.65 -4.14
C ALA A 264 -44.03 101.48 -3.23
N LEU A 265 -44.57 101.44 -1.99
CA LEU A 265 -44.32 100.34 -1.06
C LEU A 265 -44.83 98.99 -1.57
N PHE A 266 -46.03 98.96 -2.16
CA PHE A 266 -46.61 97.75 -2.76
C PHE A 266 -45.79 97.26 -3.96
N THR A 267 -45.31 98.18 -4.79
CA THR A 267 -44.48 97.84 -5.96
C THR A 267 -43.12 97.30 -5.53
N GLU A 268 -42.50 97.89 -4.51
CA GLU A 268 -41.23 97.42 -3.93
C GLU A 268 -41.40 96.05 -3.24
N ALA A 269 -42.51 95.84 -2.53
CA ALA A 269 -42.85 94.56 -1.92
C ALA A 269 -43.09 93.48 -2.99
N GLN A 270 -43.81 93.79 -4.07
CA GLN A 270 -44.03 92.87 -5.18
C GLN A 270 -42.73 92.52 -5.91
N LYS A 271 -41.86 93.51 -6.13
CA LYS A 271 -40.52 93.31 -6.70
C LYS A 271 -39.66 92.43 -5.81
N THR A 272 -39.72 92.63 -4.49
CA THR A 272 -38.99 91.83 -3.51
C THR A 272 -39.53 90.40 -3.43
N ALA A 273 -40.85 90.22 -3.40
CA ALA A 273 -41.50 88.92 -3.45
C ALA A 273 -41.07 88.16 -4.71
N ASN A 274 -41.20 88.76 -5.89
CA ASN A 274 -40.79 88.14 -7.16
C ASN A 274 -39.30 87.77 -7.17
N LYS A 275 -38.43 88.64 -6.65
CA LYS A 275 -37.00 88.35 -6.52
C LYS A 275 -36.76 87.11 -5.65
N ILE A 276 -37.40 87.05 -4.47
CA ILE A 276 -37.30 85.90 -3.57
C ILE A 276 -37.81 84.63 -4.25
N THR A 277 -38.93 84.70 -4.99
CA THR A 277 -39.48 83.54 -5.70
C THR A 277 -38.51 83.04 -6.78
N PHE A 278 -37.91 83.93 -7.57
CA PHE A 278 -36.90 83.56 -8.57
C PHE A 278 -35.64 82.97 -7.94
N GLU A 279 -35.16 83.54 -6.83
CA GLU A 279 -33.99 83.03 -6.11
C GLU A 279 -34.28 81.66 -5.48
N ALA A 280 -35.46 81.47 -4.90
CA ALA A 280 -35.91 80.20 -4.36
C ALA A 280 -36.02 79.13 -5.45
N GLN A 281 -36.63 79.47 -6.59
CA GLN A 281 -36.74 78.56 -7.74
C GLN A 281 -35.35 78.16 -8.25
N ARG A 282 -34.45 79.14 -8.47
CA ARG A 282 -33.09 78.88 -8.93
C ARG A 282 -32.30 78.01 -7.96
N ASN A 283 -32.46 78.24 -6.66
CA ASN A 283 -31.81 77.41 -5.64
C ASN A 283 -32.39 75.98 -5.62
N ALA A 284 -33.71 75.82 -5.75
CA ALA A 284 -34.35 74.51 -5.85
C ALA A 284 -33.87 73.74 -7.09
N ASP A 285 -33.80 74.40 -8.25
CA ASP A 285 -33.32 73.81 -9.49
C ASP A 285 -31.84 73.39 -9.36
N LYS A 286 -31.01 74.25 -8.74
CA LYS A 286 -29.60 73.96 -8.48
C LYS A 286 -29.44 72.73 -7.57
N VAL A 287 -30.14 72.69 -6.44
CA VAL A 287 -30.07 71.56 -5.50
C VAL A 287 -30.57 70.28 -6.15
N THR A 288 -31.63 70.34 -6.95
CA THR A 288 -32.16 69.18 -7.68
C THR A 288 -31.13 68.65 -8.69
N LYS A 289 -30.47 69.56 -9.41
CA LYS A 289 -29.42 69.18 -10.35
C LYS A 289 -28.22 68.54 -9.65
N GLU A 290 -27.71 69.15 -8.59
CA GLU A 290 -26.58 68.62 -7.81
C GLU A 290 -26.92 67.26 -7.18
N ALA A 291 -28.13 67.10 -6.65
CA ALA A 291 -28.60 65.82 -6.10
C ALA A 291 -28.69 64.72 -7.17
N ASN A 292 -29.17 65.05 -8.37
CA ASN A 292 -29.22 64.09 -9.48
C ASN A 292 -27.82 63.70 -9.97
N GLU A 293 -26.90 64.67 -10.11
CA GLU A 293 -25.51 64.41 -10.49
C GLU A 293 -24.80 63.51 -9.47
N GLU A 294 -24.98 63.76 -8.17
CA GLU A 294 -24.40 62.92 -7.12
C GLU A 294 -25.05 61.51 -7.09
N ALA A 295 -26.36 61.40 -7.29
CA ALA A 295 -27.04 60.11 -7.37
C ALA A 295 -26.54 59.28 -8.56
N GLU A 296 -26.37 59.89 -9.74
CA GLU A 296 -25.79 59.22 -10.91
C GLU A 296 -24.35 58.76 -10.65
N LYS A 297 -23.55 59.60 -9.98
CA LYS A 297 -22.18 59.26 -9.60
C LYS A 297 -22.14 58.05 -8.67
N ILE A 298 -22.97 58.03 -7.61
CA ILE A 298 -23.05 56.92 -6.66
C ILE A 298 -23.45 55.62 -7.37
N VAL A 299 -24.44 55.66 -8.29
CA VAL A 299 -24.87 54.47 -9.04
C VAL A 299 -23.75 53.95 -9.95
N ASN A 300 -23.02 54.84 -10.62
CA ASN A 300 -21.90 54.45 -11.48
C ASN A 300 -20.72 53.87 -10.67
N ASP A 301 -20.36 54.50 -9.55
CA ASP A 301 -19.30 54.02 -8.66
C ASP A 301 -19.66 52.62 -8.11
N ALA A 302 -20.89 52.44 -7.64
CA ALA A 302 -21.39 51.15 -7.16
C ALA A 302 -21.38 50.07 -8.25
N LYS A 303 -21.73 50.44 -9.50
CA LYS A 303 -21.70 49.53 -10.64
C LYS A 303 -20.27 49.08 -10.98
N ILE A 304 -19.32 50.02 -11.02
CA ILE A 304 -17.91 49.73 -11.28
C ILE A 304 -17.33 48.83 -10.19
N GLU A 305 -17.65 49.09 -8.92
CA GLU A 305 -17.20 48.28 -7.79
C GLU A 305 -17.77 46.85 -7.84
N ALA A 306 -19.05 46.71 -8.18
CA ALA A 306 -19.69 45.41 -8.37
C ALA A 306 -19.06 44.62 -9.54
N GLU A 307 -18.87 45.26 -10.70
CA GLU A 307 -18.19 44.64 -11.86
C GLU A 307 -16.76 44.20 -11.51
N THR A 308 -16.03 45.03 -10.76
CA THR A 308 -14.66 44.72 -10.30
C THR A 308 -14.65 43.54 -9.34
N THR A 309 -15.61 43.48 -8.42
CA THR A 309 -15.74 42.37 -7.46
C THR A 309 -16.07 41.07 -8.16
N ILE A 310 -16.99 41.09 -9.13
CA ILE A 310 -17.33 39.91 -9.94
C ILE A 310 -16.12 39.44 -10.75
N ALA A 311 -15.38 40.36 -11.38
CA ALA A 311 -14.19 40.02 -12.15
C ALA A 311 -13.10 39.37 -11.27
N ASN A 312 -12.87 39.90 -10.07
CA ASN A 312 -11.90 39.35 -9.11
C ASN A 312 -12.34 37.99 -8.56
N ALA A 313 -13.63 37.81 -8.28
CA ALA A 313 -14.19 36.53 -7.84
C ALA A 313 -14.01 35.46 -8.93
N ASN A 314 -14.35 35.78 -10.18
CA ASN A 314 -14.16 34.87 -11.32
C ASN A 314 -12.70 34.49 -11.52
N LYS A 315 -11.78 35.47 -11.49
CA LYS A 315 -10.33 35.21 -11.60
C LYS A 315 -9.81 34.31 -10.47
N THR A 316 -10.34 34.48 -9.25
CA THR A 316 -9.98 33.64 -8.10
C THR A 316 -10.52 32.22 -8.26
N ALA A 317 -11.75 32.07 -8.74
CA ALA A 317 -12.35 30.78 -9.06
C ALA A 317 -11.55 30.04 -10.14
N ASP A 318 -11.22 30.70 -11.25
CA ASP A 318 -10.42 30.13 -12.33
C ASP A 318 -9.04 29.66 -11.86
N SER A 319 -8.35 30.50 -11.06
CA SER A 319 -7.06 30.14 -10.47
C SER A 319 -7.16 28.93 -9.54
N THR A 320 -8.26 28.84 -8.78
CA THR A 320 -8.50 27.72 -7.85
C THR A 320 -8.77 26.42 -8.62
N ILE A 321 -9.60 26.47 -9.67
CA ILE A 321 -9.88 25.34 -10.56
C ILE A 321 -8.60 24.87 -11.25
N ALA A 322 -7.79 25.78 -11.78
CA ALA A 322 -6.52 25.45 -12.44
C ALA A 322 -5.53 24.76 -11.48
N LYS A 323 -5.40 25.25 -10.25
CA LYS A 323 -4.57 24.62 -9.22
C LYS A 323 -5.08 23.23 -8.85
N ALA A 324 -6.39 23.09 -8.61
CA ALA A 324 -7.01 21.81 -8.29
C ALA A 324 -6.77 20.78 -9.40
N ASN A 325 -6.94 21.16 -10.66
CA ASN A 325 -6.67 20.29 -11.81
C ASN A 325 -5.20 19.89 -11.88
N THR A 326 -4.28 20.83 -11.72
CA THR A 326 -2.83 20.55 -11.74
C THR A 326 -2.44 19.58 -10.62
N THR A 327 -2.99 19.77 -9.41
CA THR A 327 -2.76 18.88 -8.27
C THR A 327 -3.33 17.49 -8.53
N ALA A 328 -4.54 17.39 -9.10
CA ALA A 328 -5.16 16.12 -9.45
C ALA A 328 -4.34 15.36 -10.51
N GLU A 329 -3.91 16.04 -11.57
CA GLU A 329 -3.05 15.46 -12.61
C GLU A 329 -1.72 14.95 -12.04
N THR A 330 -1.08 15.73 -11.16
CA THR A 330 0.16 15.34 -10.49
C THR A 330 -0.04 14.10 -9.62
N CYS A 331 -1.12 14.08 -8.83
CA CYS A 331 -1.44 12.94 -7.96
C CYS A 331 -1.69 11.65 -8.78
N ILE A 332 -2.46 11.75 -9.86
CA ILE A 332 -2.73 10.62 -10.76
C ILE A 332 -1.43 10.11 -11.38
N LYS A 333 -0.57 11.02 -11.85
CA LYS A 333 0.73 10.65 -12.43
C LYS A 333 1.62 9.93 -11.41
N GLU A 334 1.76 10.46 -10.20
CA GLU A 334 2.56 9.85 -9.16
C GLU A 334 2.03 8.48 -8.73
N ALA A 335 0.70 8.34 -8.62
CA ALA A 335 0.06 7.06 -8.32
C ALA A 335 0.36 6.01 -9.40
N ASN A 336 0.24 6.40 -10.68
CA ASN A 336 0.55 5.53 -11.82
C ASN A 336 2.04 5.15 -11.86
N ASP A 337 2.95 6.09 -11.63
CA ASP A 337 4.39 5.85 -11.60
C ASP A 337 4.75 4.87 -10.46
N LYS A 338 4.16 5.04 -9.27
CA LYS A 338 4.35 4.11 -8.14
C LYS A 338 3.78 2.72 -8.43
N ALA A 339 2.58 2.64 -9.02
CA ALA A 339 1.96 1.38 -9.38
C ALA A 339 2.84 0.62 -10.40
N LYS A 340 3.33 1.32 -11.43
CA LYS A 340 4.25 0.75 -12.42
C LYS A 340 5.53 0.22 -11.78
N ASN A 341 6.20 1.01 -10.95
CA ASN A 341 7.42 0.59 -10.28
C ASN A 341 7.20 -0.64 -9.39
N THR A 342 6.06 -0.70 -8.69
CA THR A 342 5.69 -1.84 -7.84
C THR A 342 5.50 -3.11 -8.68
N VAL A 343 4.81 -3.01 -9.81
CA VAL A 343 4.61 -4.13 -10.75
C VAL A 343 5.94 -4.59 -11.34
N ASP A 344 6.79 -3.66 -11.78
CA ASP A 344 8.10 -3.97 -12.36
C ASP A 344 9.01 -4.67 -11.34
N GLU A 345 9.01 -4.22 -10.08
CA GLU A 345 9.79 -4.85 -9.02
C GLU A 345 9.25 -6.24 -8.65
N ALA A 346 7.92 -6.39 -8.58
CA ALA A 346 7.28 -7.69 -8.36
C ALA A 346 7.63 -8.68 -9.48
N ASN A 347 7.56 -8.24 -10.74
CA ASN A 347 7.92 -9.04 -11.91
C ASN A 347 9.40 -9.44 -11.88
N LYS A 348 10.30 -8.53 -11.51
CA LYS A 348 11.73 -8.82 -11.36
C LYS A 348 12.00 -9.85 -10.27
N LYS A 349 11.35 -9.72 -9.10
CA LYS A 349 11.46 -10.69 -8.00
C LYS A 349 10.91 -12.06 -8.40
N ALA A 350 9.77 -12.10 -9.08
CA ALA A 350 9.18 -13.34 -9.58
C ALA A 350 10.11 -14.04 -10.59
N LYS A 351 10.67 -13.29 -11.54
CA LYS A 351 11.64 -13.82 -12.50
C LYS A 351 12.86 -14.41 -11.81
N ASN A 352 13.47 -13.68 -10.87
CA ASN A 352 14.63 -14.16 -10.13
C ASN A 352 14.33 -15.43 -9.32
N ALA A 353 13.14 -15.51 -8.71
CA ALA A 353 12.71 -16.70 -7.97
C ALA A 353 12.55 -17.93 -8.89
N VAL A 354 11.96 -17.74 -10.07
CA VAL A 354 11.83 -18.79 -11.09
C VAL A 354 13.19 -19.23 -11.61
N ASP A 355 14.08 -18.28 -11.93
CA ASP A 355 15.43 -18.58 -12.42
C ASP A 355 16.25 -19.36 -11.38
N GLU A 356 16.17 -18.98 -10.10
CA GLU A 356 16.86 -19.69 -9.02
C GLU A 356 16.27 -21.08 -8.77
N ALA A 357 14.93 -21.22 -8.79
CA ALA A 357 14.27 -22.52 -8.67
C ALA A 357 14.67 -23.46 -9.82
N ASN A 358 14.72 -22.95 -11.05
CA ASN A 358 15.18 -23.71 -12.22
C ASN A 358 16.65 -24.13 -12.10
N ARG A 359 17.50 -23.24 -11.58
CA ARG A 359 18.92 -23.55 -11.33
C ARG A 359 19.07 -24.67 -10.30
N GLN A 360 18.37 -24.57 -9.17
CA GLN A 360 18.40 -25.59 -8.12
C GLN A 360 17.85 -26.94 -8.59
N ALA A 361 16.78 -26.92 -9.39
CA ALA A 361 16.22 -28.13 -10.00
C ALA A 361 17.24 -28.81 -10.93
N LYS A 362 17.92 -28.03 -11.78
CA LYS A 362 18.98 -28.54 -12.65
C LYS A 362 20.13 -29.14 -11.86
N ASP A 363 20.64 -28.41 -10.85
CA ASP A 363 21.75 -28.90 -10.02
C ASP A 363 21.39 -30.20 -9.29
N THR A 364 20.14 -30.33 -8.83
CA THR A 364 19.64 -31.55 -8.18
C THR A 364 19.60 -32.73 -9.15
N VAL A 365 19.11 -32.51 -10.38
CA VAL A 365 19.08 -33.53 -11.43
C VAL A 365 20.50 -33.96 -11.81
N ASP A 366 21.41 -33.00 -11.99
CA ASP A 366 22.81 -33.27 -12.33
C ASP A 366 23.50 -34.09 -11.22
N GLN A 367 23.25 -33.78 -9.95
CA GLN A 367 23.75 -34.56 -8.81
C GLN A 367 23.15 -35.98 -8.77
N ALA A 368 21.85 -36.13 -9.02
CA ALA A 368 21.18 -37.42 -9.05
C ALA A 368 21.74 -38.30 -10.18
N ASN A 369 21.98 -37.73 -11.36
CA ASN A 369 22.60 -38.43 -12.48
C ASN A 369 24.04 -38.86 -12.14
N ALA A 370 24.86 -37.97 -11.59
CA ALA A 370 26.22 -38.31 -11.17
C ALA A 370 26.23 -39.42 -10.10
N HIS A 371 25.27 -39.41 -9.17
CA HIS A 371 25.12 -40.48 -8.19
C HIS A 371 24.71 -41.81 -8.84
N ALA A 372 23.76 -41.79 -9.78
CA ALA A 372 23.32 -42.96 -10.53
C ALA A 372 24.48 -43.59 -11.33
N ASP A 373 25.29 -42.77 -12.00
CA ASP A 373 26.49 -43.23 -12.72
C ASP A 373 27.48 -43.94 -11.78
N LYS A 374 27.73 -43.35 -10.60
CA LYS A 374 28.59 -43.97 -9.59
C LYS A 374 28.02 -45.29 -9.07
N VAL A 375 26.72 -45.36 -8.84
CA VAL A 375 26.05 -46.61 -8.43
C VAL A 375 26.17 -47.67 -9.53
N ASN A 376 26.01 -47.30 -10.79
CA ASN A 376 26.18 -48.20 -11.93
C ASN A 376 27.62 -48.73 -12.02
N GLU A 377 28.62 -47.86 -11.82
CA GLU A 377 30.04 -48.25 -11.79
C GLU A 377 30.36 -49.21 -10.64
N MET A 378 29.90 -48.91 -9.42
CA MET A 378 30.06 -49.79 -8.26
C MET A 378 29.36 -51.13 -8.48
N THR A 379 28.15 -51.13 -9.06
CA THR A 379 27.39 -52.34 -9.37
C THR A 379 28.13 -53.21 -10.39
N SER A 380 28.72 -52.59 -11.43
CA SER A 380 29.55 -53.28 -12.41
C SER A 380 30.78 -53.92 -11.76
N THR A 381 31.44 -53.19 -10.86
CA THR A 381 32.60 -53.68 -10.11
C THR A 381 32.25 -54.87 -9.22
N VAL A 382 31.18 -54.76 -8.42
CA VAL A 382 30.69 -55.85 -7.56
C VAL A 382 30.28 -57.06 -8.40
N ARG A 383 29.58 -56.86 -9.51
CA ARG A 383 29.20 -57.94 -10.43
C ARG A 383 30.44 -58.66 -10.98
N SER A 384 31.48 -57.92 -11.36
CA SER A 384 32.74 -58.49 -11.85
C SER A 384 33.45 -59.32 -10.77
N MET A 385 33.53 -58.80 -9.54
CA MET A 385 34.09 -59.55 -8.40
C MET A 385 33.32 -60.84 -8.13
N LEU A 386 31.98 -60.77 -8.08
CA LEU A 386 31.13 -61.95 -7.87
C LEU A 386 31.27 -62.97 -9.00
N LEU A 387 31.38 -62.54 -10.26
CA LEU A 387 31.62 -63.46 -11.38
C LEU A 387 32.98 -64.16 -11.26
N ASN A 388 34.02 -63.43 -10.86
CA ASN A 388 35.34 -64.01 -10.62
C ASN A 388 35.33 -65.01 -9.46
N GLU A 389 34.62 -64.71 -8.37
CA GLU A 389 34.44 -65.62 -7.24
C GLU A 389 33.65 -66.88 -7.63
N ILE A 390 32.54 -66.73 -8.37
CA ILE A 390 31.76 -67.85 -8.89
C ILE A 390 32.64 -68.76 -9.75
N ASN A 391 33.44 -68.18 -10.66
CA ASN A 391 34.35 -68.95 -11.50
C ASN A 391 35.43 -69.68 -10.67
N SER A 392 36.00 -69.01 -9.66
CA SER A 392 36.97 -69.60 -8.72
C SER A 392 36.36 -70.77 -7.93
N VAL A 393 35.13 -70.61 -7.44
CA VAL A 393 34.39 -71.68 -6.74
C VAL A 393 34.11 -72.85 -7.68
N ASN A 394 33.69 -72.58 -8.92
CA ASN A 394 33.46 -73.62 -9.92
C ASN A 394 34.75 -74.41 -10.20
N THR A 395 35.90 -73.74 -10.38
CA THR A 395 37.19 -74.42 -10.54
C THR A 395 37.53 -75.31 -9.33
N LYS A 396 37.33 -74.81 -8.11
CA LYS A 396 37.53 -75.62 -6.89
C LYS A 396 36.58 -76.82 -6.84
N PHE A 397 35.35 -76.66 -7.31
CA PHE A 397 34.37 -77.74 -7.38
C PHE A 397 34.80 -78.82 -8.39
N ASP A 398 35.35 -78.42 -9.54
CA ASP A 398 35.91 -79.33 -10.54
C ASP A 398 37.14 -80.08 -10.00
N ASP A 399 38.02 -79.39 -9.27
CA ASP A 399 39.18 -80.00 -8.60
C ASP A 399 38.72 -81.03 -7.55
N ILE A 400 37.76 -80.67 -6.69
CA ILE A 400 37.18 -81.59 -5.70
C ILE A 400 36.54 -82.80 -6.39
N SER A 401 35.78 -82.57 -7.47
CA SER A 401 35.15 -83.65 -8.25
C SER A 401 36.20 -84.60 -8.84
N SER A 402 37.33 -84.06 -9.31
CA SER A 402 38.46 -84.86 -9.82
C SER A 402 39.13 -85.68 -8.72
N VAL A 403 39.36 -85.10 -7.54
CA VAL A 403 39.91 -85.80 -6.37
C VAL A 403 38.96 -86.90 -5.89
N LEU A 404 37.65 -86.62 -5.83
CA LEU A 404 36.63 -87.61 -5.47
C LEU A 404 36.62 -88.77 -6.45
N LYS A 405 36.71 -88.50 -7.75
CA LYS A 405 36.84 -89.56 -8.77
C LYS A 405 38.07 -90.41 -8.52
N ARG A 406 39.25 -89.79 -8.32
CA ARG A 406 40.49 -90.51 -8.05
C ARG A 406 40.41 -91.36 -6.77
N LEU A 407 39.83 -90.84 -5.70
CA LEU A 407 39.61 -91.60 -4.46
C LEU A 407 38.64 -92.76 -4.67
N THR A 408 37.59 -92.57 -5.48
CA THR A 408 36.62 -93.61 -5.82
C THR A 408 37.28 -94.72 -6.63
N ASP A 409 38.10 -94.36 -7.62
CA ASP A 409 38.88 -95.30 -8.43
C ASP A 409 39.86 -96.08 -7.53
N GLN A 410 40.62 -95.38 -6.67
CA GLN A 410 41.53 -96.01 -5.71
C GLN A 410 40.83 -96.97 -4.74
N ALA A 411 39.65 -96.60 -4.22
CA ALA A 411 38.87 -97.46 -3.35
C ALA A 411 38.35 -98.70 -4.11
N THR A 412 37.94 -98.52 -5.36
CA THR A 412 37.51 -99.61 -6.25
C THR A 412 38.66 -100.58 -6.51
N ASP A 413 39.83 -100.08 -6.84
CA ASP A 413 41.04 -100.87 -7.07
C ASP A 413 41.44 -101.66 -5.82
N ARG A 414 41.50 -100.99 -4.64
CA ARG A 414 41.79 -101.66 -3.37
C ARG A 414 40.76 -102.70 -2.99
N MET A 415 39.48 -102.45 -3.27
CA MET A 415 38.43 -103.44 -3.06
C MET A 415 38.62 -104.65 -4.00
N GLY A 416 39.00 -104.40 -5.26
CA GLY A 416 39.35 -105.44 -6.22
C GLY A 416 40.58 -106.26 -5.78
N GLU A 417 41.65 -105.62 -5.31
CA GLU A 417 42.81 -106.27 -4.71
C GLU A 417 42.42 -107.10 -3.49
N ALA A 418 41.61 -106.54 -2.58
CA ALA A 418 41.13 -107.26 -1.41
C ALA A 418 40.28 -108.48 -1.80
N GLN A 419 39.41 -108.36 -2.80
CA GLN A 419 38.63 -109.49 -3.33
C GLN A 419 39.54 -110.56 -3.95
N LEU A 420 40.59 -110.18 -4.67
CA LEU A 420 41.60 -111.10 -5.21
C LEU A 420 42.34 -111.83 -4.09
N ILE A 421 42.87 -111.10 -3.10
CA ILE A 421 43.56 -111.67 -1.94
C ILE A 421 42.63 -112.61 -1.16
N ILE A 422 41.37 -112.23 -0.94
CA ILE A 422 40.38 -113.09 -0.29
C ILE A 422 40.11 -114.33 -1.16
N GLY A 423 40.02 -114.19 -2.48
CA GLY A 423 39.85 -115.31 -3.41
C GLY A 423 41.04 -116.28 -3.40
N GLU A 424 42.26 -115.76 -3.34
CA GLU A 424 43.49 -116.54 -3.24
C GLU A 424 43.64 -117.19 -1.86
N ALA A 425 43.34 -116.47 -0.77
CA ALA A 425 43.28 -117.01 0.58
C ALA A 425 42.23 -118.12 0.69
N LYS A 426 41.06 -117.95 0.07
CA LYS A 426 40.05 -119.02 -0.04
C LYS A 426 40.56 -120.21 -0.84
N SER A 427 41.22 -119.97 -1.98
CA SER A 427 41.77 -121.03 -2.83
C SER A 427 42.92 -121.81 -2.15
N THR A 428 43.74 -121.14 -1.35
CA THR A 428 44.81 -121.77 -0.57
C THR A 428 44.25 -122.52 0.65
N LEU A 429 43.15 -122.06 1.23
CA LEU A 429 42.40 -122.82 2.24
C LEU A 429 41.77 -124.08 1.66
N ASP A 430 41.22 -123.98 0.44
CA ASP A 430 40.63 -125.11 -0.29
C ASP A 430 41.70 -126.15 -0.68
N LYS A 431 42.87 -125.69 -1.14
CA LYS A 431 44.05 -126.54 -1.44
C LYS A 431 44.80 -127.03 -0.19
N GLY A 432 44.61 -126.39 0.96
CA GLY A 432 45.23 -126.75 2.25
C GLY A 432 44.47 -127.82 3.02
N SER A 433 43.31 -128.27 2.53
CA SER A 433 42.53 -129.34 3.14
C SER A 433 42.93 -130.75 2.68
N GLU A 434 43.89 -130.88 1.74
CA GLU A 434 44.33 -132.18 1.22
C GLU A 434 45.78 -132.59 1.56
N ASP A 435 46.59 -131.75 2.22
CA ASP A 435 47.94 -132.19 2.65
C ASP A 435 48.38 -131.52 3.96
N GLY A 436 48.27 -132.28 5.05
CA GLY A 436 48.75 -131.87 6.37
C GLY A 436 50.28 -131.76 6.40
N LYS A 437 50.80 -130.54 6.41
CA LYS A 437 52.12 -130.13 6.97
C LYS A 437 52.26 -128.60 6.94
N ILE A 438 51.89 -127.94 8.04
CA ILE A 438 52.18 -126.52 8.25
C ILE A 438 53.68 -126.40 8.61
N LYS A 439 54.50 -125.88 7.69
CA LYS A 439 55.89 -125.49 7.99
C LYS A 439 55.89 -124.13 8.69
N LYS A 440 56.30 -124.08 9.96
CA LYS A 440 56.64 -122.83 10.66
C LYS A 440 57.86 -122.21 9.98
N ALA A 441 57.71 -121.02 9.40
CA ALA A 441 58.84 -120.22 8.93
C ALA A 441 59.54 -119.53 10.10
N GLU A 442 60.88 -119.54 10.08
CA GLU A 442 61.76 -118.88 11.06
C GLU A 442 61.64 -117.35 11.02
N ALA A 443 61.77 -116.72 12.18
CA ALA A 443 61.70 -115.28 12.36
C ALA A 443 62.93 -114.58 11.76
N PRO A 444 62.78 -113.51 10.95
CA PRO A 444 63.90 -112.76 10.42
C PRO A 444 64.60 -111.98 11.54
N VAL A 445 65.92 -112.15 11.64
CA VAL A 445 66.81 -111.40 12.53
C VAL A 445 66.99 -109.99 11.97
N ALA A 446 66.58 -108.97 12.72
CA ALA A 446 66.69 -107.58 12.31
C ALA A 446 68.16 -107.13 12.25
N LYS A 447 68.64 -106.72 11.07
CA LYS A 447 69.82 -105.85 10.96
C LYS A 447 69.39 -104.43 11.25
N PHE A 448 69.65 -103.99 12.48
CA PHE A 448 69.46 -102.61 12.92
C PHE A 448 70.67 -101.79 12.47
N GLU A 449 70.50 -100.94 11.45
CA GLU A 449 71.41 -99.82 11.20
C GLU A 449 70.77 -98.56 11.80
N ALA A 450 71.52 -97.92 12.72
CA ALA A 450 71.08 -96.72 13.43
C ALA A 450 70.99 -95.53 12.47
N ALA A 451 69.88 -94.79 12.56
CA ALA A 451 69.62 -93.59 11.78
C ALA A 451 70.68 -92.49 12.00
N VAL A 452 71.15 -91.89 10.91
CA VAL A 452 71.78 -90.57 10.94
C VAL A 452 70.69 -89.54 10.72
N ALA A 453 70.42 -88.72 11.74
CA ALA A 453 69.51 -87.59 11.65
C ALA A 453 70.04 -86.56 10.64
N PRO A 454 69.20 -85.95 9.79
CA PRO A 454 69.62 -84.79 9.01
C PRO A 454 69.91 -83.64 9.99
N VAL A 455 71.19 -83.33 10.14
CA VAL A 455 71.67 -82.19 10.92
C VAL A 455 71.35 -80.92 10.12
N ALA A 456 70.49 -80.08 10.69
CA ALA A 456 70.25 -78.74 10.18
C ALA A 456 71.56 -77.93 10.23
N ASN A 457 72.05 -77.50 9.07
CA ASN A 457 73.20 -76.61 9.01
C ASN A 457 72.72 -75.17 9.19
N ALA A 458 72.97 -74.62 10.37
CA ALA A 458 72.64 -73.25 10.76
C ALA A 458 73.67 -72.23 10.21
N LYS A 459 73.97 -72.31 8.91
CA LYS A 459 74.67 -71.27 8.17
C LYS A 459 74.00 -71.05 6.82
N GLU A 460 73.36 -69.88 6.74
CA GLU A 460 73.39 -69.02 5.57
C GLU A 460 72.62 -69.59 4.35
N VAL A 461 71.30 -69.46 4.21
CA VAL A 461 70.37 -68.40 4.67
C VAL A 461 70.76 -66.99 4.18
N LEU A 462 71.85 -66.84 3.42
CA LEU A 462 72.31 -65.59 2.80
C LEU A 462 72.93 -65.83 1.41
N ALA A 463 72.16 -66.39 0.47
CA ALA A 463 72.53 -66.41 -0.95
C ALA A 463 71.29 -66.67 -1.81
N ASN A 464 70.44 -65.65 -1.95
CA ASN A 464 69.58 -65.39 -3.12
C ASN A 464 68.91 -64.03 -2.89
N SER A 465 69.75 -63.00 -2.81
CA SER A 465 69.36 -61.63 -3.04
C SER A 465 69.43 -61.38 -4.55
N GLU A 466 68.29 -61.34 -5.23
CA GLU A 466 67.96 -60.35 -6.26
C GLU A 466 66.53 -60.56 -6.81
N LYS A 467 65.79 -59.44 -6.89
CA LYS A 467 64.41 -59.25 -7.36
C LYS A 467 63.27 -59.68 -6.42
N LYS A 468 63.03 -58.83 -5.41
CA LYS A 468 61.69 -58.63 -4.82
C LYS A 468 60.94 -57.60 -5.68
N ASP A 469 59.83 -58.02 -6.30
CA ASP A 469 58.77 -57.11 -6.70
C ASP A 469 58.06 -56.55 -5.46
N ALA A 470 57.66 -55.28 -5.56
CA ALA A 470 57.14 -54.45 -4.49
C ALA A 470 55.91 -55.05 -3.78
N PRO A 471 55.70 -54.76 -2.47
CA PRO A 471 54.45 -55.11 -1.82
C PRO A 471 53.33 -54.26 -2.43
N LYS A 472 52.31 -54.91 -2.98
CA LYS A 472 51.04 -54.26 -3.32
C LYS A 472 50.45 -53.68 -2.04
N ALA A 473 50.12 -52.39 -2.10
CA ALA A 473 49.43 -51.67 -1.06
C ALA A 473 48.13 -52.40 -0.67
N ASP A 474 47.87 -52.44 0.63
CA ASP A 474 46.64 -52.92 1.23
C ASP A 474 45.45 -52.06 0.74
N PRO A 475 44.41 -52.61 0.11
CA PRO A 475 43.35 -51.81 -0.52
C PRO A 475 42.42 -51.09 0.48
N PHE A 476 42.64 -51.24 1.78
CA PHE A 476 41.82 -50.64 2.83
C PHE A 476 42.58 -49.69 3.79
N ALA A 477 43.86 -49.38 3.54
CA ALA A 477 44.65 -48.54 4.45
C ALA A 477 44.38 -47.02 4.39
N THR A 478 43.38 -46.55 3.63
CA THR A 478 43.06 -45.11 3.52
C THR A 478 41.60 -44.80 3.83
N ILE A 479 41.10 -45.31 4.95
CA ILE A 479 39.85 -44.82 5.55
C ILE A 479 40.17 -44.47 7.00
N GLY A 480 40.58 -43.22 7.23
CA GLY A 480 40.72 -42.69 8.58
C GLY A 480 41.94 -41.79 8.74
N GLU A 481 41.89 -40.59 8.16
CA GLU A 481 42.44 -39.34 8.72
C GLU A 481 42.48 -38.26 7.64
N LYS A 482 41.43 -37.43 7.59
CA LYS A 482 41.54 -36.06 7.09
C LYS A 482 40.75 -35.15 8.01
N THR A 483 41.45 -34.67 9.03
CA THR A 483 41.15 -33.43 9.72
C THR A 483 41.14 -32.27 8.73
N PHE A 484 40.17 -31.40 8.93
CA PHE A 484 39.87 -30.16 8.23
C PHE A 484 41.12 -29.34 7.87
N ASN A 485 41.22 -28.90 6.62
CA ASN A 485 41.86 -27.61 6.35
C ASN A 485 41.07 -26.83 5.30
N ASN A 486 40.54 -25.72 5.78
CA ASN A 486 39.81 -24.70 5.05
C ASN A 486 40.79 -23.97 4.13
N ASN A 487 40.54 -23.93 2.83
CA ASN A 487 40.80 -22.75 2.00
C ASN A 487 40.15 -22.87 0.63
N ASN A 488 39.12 -22.05 0.47
CA ASN A 488 38.36 -21.83 -0.72
C ASN A 488 39.13 -20.91 -1.68
N LYS A 489 39.39 -21.38 -2.91
CA LYS A 489 39.36 -20.57 -4.13
C LYS A 489 39.51 -21.47 -5.36
N PRO A 490 38.49 -21.56 -6.23
CA PRO A 490 38.71 -21.84 -7.63
C PRO A 490 38.71 -20.54 -8.42
N ASN A 491 39.83 -20.35 -9.10
CA ASN A 491 39.96 -19.53 -10.29
C ASN A 491 39.12 -20.20 -11.40
N ASN A 492 38.15 -19.50 -11.97
CA ASN A 492 37.60 -19.92 -13.27
C ASN A 492 37.60 -18.75 -14.24
N ASN A 493 38.26 -19.02 -15.34
CA ASN A 493 38.49 -18.15 -16.47
C ASN A 493 37.29 -18.31 -17.41
N ASN A 494 36.58 -17.24 -17.74
CA ASN A 494 35.89 -17.18 -19.02
C ASN A 494 35.81 -15.74 -19.54
N ASN A 495 36.39 -15.55 -20.72
CA ASN A 495 36.22 -14.38 -21.58
C ASN A 495 34.75 -14.29 -22.02
N ASN A 496 34.13 -13.11 -21.99
CA ASN A 496 34.09 -12.19 -23.14
C ASN A 496 33.12 -10.99 -22.87
N ASN A 497 33.64 -9.79 -23.11
CA ASN A 497 33.00 -8.51 -23.48
C ASN A 497 31.53 -8.21 -23.09
N ASN A 498 31.31 -7.13 -22.32
CA ASN A 498 30.95 -5.84 -22.93
C ASN A 498 31.17 -4.64 -21.98
N ASN A 499 31.56 -3.50 -22.56
CA ASN A 499 31.84 -2.19 -21.99
C ASN A 499 30.76 -1.62 -21.05
N ASN A 500 31.15 -0.92 -19.98
CA ASN A 500 31.09 0.56 -19.97
C ASN A 500 31.93 1.19 -18.84
N ASN A 501 32.47 2.37 -19.18
CA ASN A 501 33.45 3.17 -18.48
C ASN A 501 33.04 3.69 -17.09
N ASN A 502 33.99 3.69 -16.16
CA ASN A 502 34.17 4.77 -15.18
C ASN A 502 35.67 4.93 -14.93
N ASN A 503 36.23 6.08 -15.30
CA ASN A 503 37.61 6.44 -15.02
C ASN A 503 37.61 7.67 -14.10
N GLU A 504 37.91 7.46 -12.83
CA GLU A 504 38.47 8.49 -11.97
C GLU A 504 39.99 8.40 -12.08
N ASN A 505 40.66 9.50 -12.39
CA ASN A 505 41.96 9.73 -11.76
C ASN A 505 42.31 11.22 -11.64
N LYS A 506 42.43 11.63 -10.37
CA LYS A 506 43.52 12.39 -9.75
C LYS A 506 44.08 13.68 -10.38
N THR A 507 43.82 14.73 -9.61
CA THR A 507 44.79 15.67 -8.98
C THR A 507 45.84 16.38 -9.84
N SER A 508 45.72 17.70 -9.88
CA SER A 508 46.84 18.63 -9.68
C SER A 508 46.33 20.05 -9.33
N ALA A 509 47.05 20.72 -8.45
CA ALA A 509 46.95 22.14 -8.09
C ALA A 509 48.39 22.70 -8.04
N PRO A 510 48.67 24.00 -7.86
CA PRO A 510 47.82 25.21 -7.99
C PRO A 510 48.49 26.33 -8.86
N ALA A 511 47.72 27.33 -9.33
CA ALA A 511 48.25 28.68 -9.62
C ALA A 511 47.12 29.72 -9.71
N ASP A 512 47.40 30.90 -9.14
CA ASP A 512 46.52 32.04 -8.88
C ASP A 512 45.90 32.75 -10.10
N GLN A 513 44.64 33.21 -9.96
CA GLN A 513 44.21 34.62 -10.13
C GLN A 513 42.69 34.82 -9.86
N LYS A 514 42.39 35.81 -9.01
CA LYS A 514 41.07 36.39 -8.65
C LYS A 514 40.45 37.21 -9.82
N PRO A 515 39.22 37.81 -9.70
CA PRO A 515 38.00 37.42 -8.96
C PRO A 515 36.68 37.61 -9.78
N ALA A 516 35.61 36.85 -9.50
CA ALA A 516 34.23 37.32 -9.75
C ALA A 516 33.18 36.63 -8.86
N ALA A 517 32.54 37.43 -8.01
CA ALA A 517 31.24 37.31 -7.33
C ALA A 517 30.75 35.93 -6.81
N GLN A 518 30.85 35.73 -5.49
CA GLN A 518 30.13 34.70 -4.74
C GLN A 518 28.64 35.06 -4.55
N LYS A 519 27.73 34.18 -4.96
CA LYS A 519 26.40 34.05 -4.32
C LYS A 519 26.48 32.92 -3.29
N LYS A 520 26.33 33.27 -2.01
CA LYS A 520 26.19 32.31 -0.91
C LYS A 520 24.82 31.63 -1.00
N SER A 521 24.78 30.31 -1.07
CA SER A 521 23.57 29.52 -0.82
C SER A 521 23.38 29.39 0.69
N SER A 522 22.32 30.01 1.23
CA SER A 522 21.91 29.85 2.62
C SER A 522 21.26 28.48 2.81
N ASN A 523 21.94 27.59 3.53
CA ASN A 523 21.37 26.37 4.08
C ASN A 523 20.47 26.76 5.27
N PHE A 524 19.16 26.82 5.06
CA PHE A 524 18.17 26.91 6.15
C PHE A 524 17.88 25.50 6.66
N ASN A 525 18.52 25.11 7.76
CA ASN A 525 17.98 24.08 8.63
C ASN A 525 17.05 24.79 9.62
N PHE A 526 15.76 24.52 9.51
CA PHE A 526 14.72 25.10 10.36
C PHE A 526 14.67 24.29 11.66
N ASP A 527 15.33 24.78 12.71
CA ASP A 527 15.30 24.13 14.02
C ASP A 527 14.03 24.58 14.77
N MET A 528 13.05 23.69 14.86
CA MET A 528 11.74 23.94 15.50
C MET A 528 11.90 24.36 16.98
N ALA A 529 13.01 23.99 17.62
CA ALA A 529 13.33 24.38 18.98
C ALA A 529 13.62 25.88 19.12
N GLU A 530 14.19 26.52 18.10
CA GLU A 530 14.49 27.96 18.12
C GLU A 530 13.22 28.81 17.95
N LEU A 531 12.24 28.32 17.17
CA LEU A 531 10.94 28.98 16.99
C LEU A 531 10.04 28.90 18.20
N LEU A 532 10.04 27.77 18.91
CA LEU A 532 9.31 27.64 20.17
C LEU A 532 9.88 28.56 21.24
N LYS A 533 11.21 28.69 21.29
CA LYS A 533 11.88 29.60 22.23
C LYS A 533 11.65 31.07 21.87
N ALA A 534 11.64 31.42 20.59
CA ALA A 534 11.34 32.77 20.13
C ALA A 534 9.86 33.16 20.38
N ALA A 535 8.93 32.22 20.20
CA ALA A 535 7.51 32.45 20.48
C ALA A 535 7.21 32.60 21.97
N GLU A 536 7.90 31.84 22.84
CA GLU A 536 7.80 32.02 24.30
C GLU A 536 8.42 33.36 24.75
N GLU A 537 9.50 33.81 24.13
CA GLU A 537 10.15 35.07 24.48
C GLU A 537 9.37 36.31 23.97
N GLU A 538 8.54 36.15 22.93
CA GLU A 538 7.66 37.20 22.41
C GLU A 538 6.36 37.31 23.22
N ALA A 539 5.81 36.19 23.72
CA ALA A 539 4.65 36.19 24.62
C ALA A 539 4.96 36.81 26.00
N ALA A 540 6.22 36.77 26.45
CA ALA A 540 6.66 37.35 27.72
C ALA A 540 6.94 38.87 27.66
N LYS A 541 6.83 39.51 26.48
CA LYS A 541 7.15 40.94 26.27
C LYS A 541 5.96 41.84 25.99
N SER A 542 4.73 41.33 26.01
CA SER A 542 3.53 42.16 25.91
C SER A 542 3.08 42.59 27.32
N PRO A 543 3.27 43.86 27.74
CA PRO A 543 2.63 44.35 28.95
C PRO A 543 1.12 44.41 28.71
N GLU A 544 0.37 43.85 29.67
CA GLU A 544 -1.08 44.04 29.79
C GLU A 544 -1.38 45.54 29.88
N GLU A 545 -2.16 46.06 28.93
CA GLU A 545 -2.89 47.32 29.09
C GLU A 545 -4.36 46.96 29.37
N GLU A 546 -4.81 47.31 30.58
CA GLU A 546 -6.21 47.35 31.04
C GLU A 546 -7.06 48.39 30.28
#